data_AF-A0A852G3Q5-F1
#
_entry.id   AF-A0A852G3Q5-F1
#
_cell.length_a   1.000
_cell.length_b   1.000
_cell.length_c   1.000
_cell.angle_alpha   90.00
_cell.angle_beta   90.00
_cell.angle_gamma   90.00
#
_symmetry.space_group_name_H-M   'P 1'
#
loop_
_entity.id
_entity.type
_entity.pdbx_description
1 polymer ?
#
loop_
_entity_poly.entity_id
_entity_poly.type
_entity_poly.pdbx_seq_one_letter_code
_entity_poly.pdbx_strand_id
1 'polypeptide(L)'
;MAHLLGHPGCMESLRADLRDLQAAIADVSSRAGAVRFPSWKFPDKVSCELDLAALLERYSYAENDPEFTQHSHVVLLELVIDRLLLLLQSFTGYAENLLSEQAVPPAQAVGPCMSAGLTARRYWCSMLKLGAFYQQLLAEKKACRKENPTLQSTPKAEKPKKESLKRCSPAALELRTSTEVARSASPCPSSGVCVPDGNALRSSLPRAACSTAESSRSIPSQMTGSSLGPCATCASAQASLREVGKTITSICRSQNIPSALSRFQEMVEEPTGRRTLSAMDVSYWASEQSKDLSRISKHLQLLLQQVNPLKSELEESQKQKDKLQKQVEDFSRLLQAEKETQAQQRKEAEQSLEVKHKEYLQAVARLERDKDDLRRGTVLLAKGALCLSPEVTKTTLLEEMRTTMVAKSRLLELEEKVQLLTEQRESLGQELSTTTTQLEKEKAKVESMLKHEESLQAKQRALLQQLDSLDQEREELQASLGEAEEDKARLAEQLEERREQSGQQLRAQQANVSRLEEQARELKERERLLVFFPELHVPVETQFESKG
;
A
#
# COMPACT_ATOMS: atom_id res chain seq x y z
N MET A 1 -17.52 13.52 -30.93
CA MET A 1 -17.30 12.70 -29.71
C MET A 1 -18.54 11.91 -29.25
N ALA A 2 -19.78 12.28 -29.63
CA ALA A 2 -21.00 11.59 -29.19
C ALA A 2 -21.16 10.12 -29.65
N HIS A 3 -20.45 9.69 -30.70
CA HIS A 3 -20.59 8.35 -31.27
C HIS A 3 -19.95 7.21 -30.45
N LEU A 4 -19.19 7.52 -29.39
CA LEU A 4 -18.52 6.53 -28.54
C LEU A 4 -19.27 6.24 -27.23
N LEU A 5 -20.28 7.05 -26.90
CA LEU A 5 -21.05 6.88 -25.66
C LEU A 5 -21.90 5.60 -25.78
N GLY A 6 -21.70 4.68 -24.84
CA GLY A 6 -22.35 3.36 -24.87
C GLY A 6 -21.77 2.35 -25.87
N HIS A 7 -20.62 2.63 -26.51
CA HIS A 7 -20.00 1.65 -27.42
C HIS A 7 -19.50 0.41 -26.63
N PRO A 8 -19.81 -0.83 -27.07
CA PRO A 8 -19.52 -2.05 -26.32
C PRO A 8 -18.03 -2.23 -26.02
N GLY A 9 -17.15 -2.00 -27.00
CA GLY A 9 -15.70 -2.09 -26.78
C GLY A 9 -15.15 -1.09 -25.76
N CYS A 10 -15.73 0.12 -25.67
CA CYS A 10 -15.33 1.11 -24.67
C CYS A 10 -15.78 0.66 -23.28
N MET A 11 -17.01 0.13 -23.15
CA MET A 11 -17.50 -0.39 -21.88
C MET A 11 -16.71 -1.60 -21.40
N GLU A 12 -16.34 -2.52 -22.31
CA GLU A 12 -15.47 -3.65 -21.97
C GLU A 12 -14.10 -3.20 -21.46
N SER A 13 -13.49 -2.21 -22.12
CA SER A 13 -12.23 -1.59 -21.66
C SER A 13 -12.38 -1.00 -20.25
N LEU A 14 -13.41 -0.18 -20.01
CA LEU A 14 -13.65 0.41 -18.69
C LEU A 14 -13.84 -0.64 -17.59
N ARG A 15 -14.52 -1.76 -17.91
CA ARG A 15 -14.68 -2.88 -16.97
C ARG A 15 -13.35 -3.58 -16.71
N ALA A 16 -12.47 -3.70 -17.70
CA ALA A 16 -11.13 -4.24 -17.50
C ALA A 16 -10.30 -3.30 -16.61
N ASP A 17 -10.28 -2.00 -16.93
CA ASP A 17 -9.57 -0.98 -16.15
C ASP A 17 -10.02 -0.96 -14.68
N LEU A 18 -11.32 -1.08 -14.43
CA LEU A 18 -11.88 -1.17 -13.08
C LEU A 18 -11.40 -2.41 -12.31
N ARG A 19 -11.29 -3.57 -12.97
CA ARG A 19 -10.76 -4.78 -12.34
C ARG A 19 -9.28 -4.62 -12.01
N ASP A 20 -8.51 -4.05 -12.92
CA ASP A 20 -7.08 -3.81 -12.73
C ASP A 20 -6.83 -2.82 -11.59
N LEU A 21 -7.59 -1.71 -11.55
CA LEU A 21 -7.52 -0.75 -10.45
C LEU A 21 -7.91 -1.38 -9.11
N GLN A 22 -8.94 -2.22 -9.08
CA GLN A 22 -9.34 -2.91 -7.86
C GLN A 22 -8.27 -3.90 -7.38
N ALA A 23 -7.60 -4.59 -8.30
CA ALA A 23 -6.47 -5.46 -7.96
C ALA A 23 -5.30 -4.67 -7.38
N ALA A 24 -4.97 -3.50 -7.96
CA ALA A 24 -3.94 -2.61 -7.44
C ALA A 24 -4.28 -2.07 -6.04
N ILE A 25 -5.53 -1.65 -5.83
CA ILE A 25 -6.03 -1.19 -4.52
C ILE A 25 -5.93 -2.31 -3.49
N ALA A 26 -6.25 -3.56 -3.86
CA ALA A 26 -6.14 -4.71 -2.97
C ALA A 26 -4.67 -4.99 -2.56
N ASP A 27 -3.71 -4.94 -3.50
CA ASP A 27 -2.28 -5.10 -3.18
C ASP A 27 -1.79 -3.99 -2.24
N VAL A 28 -2.14 -2.73 -2.50
CA VAL A 28 -1.78 -1.60 -1.61
C VAL A 28 -2.42 -1.77 -0.23
N SER A 29 -3.72 -2.08 -0.17
CA SER A 29 -4.47 -2.24 1.08
C SER A 29 -3.95 -3.42 1.91
N SER A 30 -3.43 -4.47 1.28
CA SER A 30 -2.83 -5.61 1.98
C SER A 30 -1.56 -5.24 2.77
N ARG A 31 -0.87 -4.17 2.36
CA ARG A 31 0.39 -3.71 2.96
C ARG A 31 0.19 -2.51 3.88
N ALA A 32 -0.69 -1.59 3.50
CA ALA A 32 -0.90 -0.32 4.19
C ALA A 32 -2.13 -0.32 5.11
N GLY A 33 -3.00 -1.33 5.02
CA GLY A 33 -4.35 -1.31 5.58
C GLY A 33 -5.34 -0.60 4.65
N ALA A 34 -6.61 -1.01 4.72
CA ALA A 34 -7.67 -0.38 3.94
C ALA A 34 -8.03 0.99 4.52
N VAL A 35 -8.07 2.02 3.66
CA VAL A 35 -8.45 3.38 4.09
C VAL A 35 -9.91 3.65 3.78
N ARG A 36 -10.62 4.23 4.77
CA ARG A 36 -12.06 4.45 4.72
C ARG A 36 -12.37 5.88 4.29
N PHE A 37 -12.67 6.04 3.01
CA PHE A 37 -13.14 7.29 2.43
C PHE A 37 -14.53 7.12 1.80
N PRO A 38 -15.38 8.15 1.79
CA PRO A 38 -16.63 8.14 1.03
C PRO A 38 -16.37 7.84 -0.45
N SER A 39 -17.27 7.08 -1.09
CA SER A 39 -17.21 6.84 -2.53
C SER A 39 -17.56 8.12 -3.30
N TRP A 40 -16.75 8.44 -4.31
CA TRP A 40 -17.01 9.46 -5.31
C TRP A 40 -18.33 9.19 -6.05
N LYS A 41 -18.56 7.95 -6.48
CA LYS A 41 -19.80 7.58 -7.22
C LYS A 41 -21.02 7.45 -6.30
N PHE A 42 -20.83 6.91 -5.10
CA PHE A 42 -21.89 6.62 -4.12
C PHE A 42 -21.54 7.28 -2.78
N PRO A 43 -21.76 8.60 -2.60
CA PRO A 43 -21.33 9.34 -1.41
C PRO A 43 -21.90 8.81 -0.09
N ASP A 44 -22.99 8.05 -0.15
CA ASP A 44 -23.62 7.34 0.95
C ASP A 44 -22.88 6.07 1.38
N LYS A 45 -21.86 5.65 0.64
CA LYS A 45 -21.10 4.41 0.85
C LYS A 45 -19.62 4.69 1.06
N VAL A 46 -18.95 3.75 1.71
CA VAL A 46 -17.48 3.75 1.84
C VAL A 46 -16.88 3.14 0.57
N SER A 47 -15.94 3.85 -0.05
CA SER A 47 -15.29 3.45 -1.32
C SER A 47 -14.61 2.09 -1.21
N CYS A 48 -13.88 1.81 -0.13
CA CYS A 48 -13.21 0.51 0.04
C CYS A 48 -14.17 -0.67 0.27
N GLU A 49 -15.45 -0.42 0.58
CA GLU A 49 -16.46 -1.44 0.88
C GLU A 49 -17.42 -1.68 -0.31
N LEU A 50 -17.19 -1.04 -1.46
CA LEU A 50 -17.99 -1.28 -2.66
C LEU A 50 -17.75 -2.69 -3.22
N ASP A 51 -18.84 -3.43 -3.42
CA ASP A 51 -18.82 -4.69 -4.18
C ASP A 51 -18.69 -4.41 -5.68
N LEU A 52 -17.44 -4.34 -6.15
CA LEU A 52 -17.17 -4.06 -7.55
C LEU A 52 -17.64 -5.19 -8.48
N ALA A 53 -17.69 -6.44 -8.01
CA ALA A 53 -18.16 -7.55 -8.84
C ALA A 53 -19.65 -7.38 -9.15
N ALA A 54 -20.47 -7.11 -8.13
CA ALA A 54 -21.90 -6.84 -8.30
C ALA A 54 -22.17 -5.58 -9.13
N LEU A 55 -21.37 -4.52 -8.95
CA LEU A 55 -21.50 -3.28 -9.75
C LEU A 55 -21.15 -3.51 -11.21
N LEU A 56 -20.10 -4.27 -11.51
CA LEU A 56 -19.76 -4.64 -12.88
C LEU A 56 -20.84 -5.53 -13.49
N GLU A 57 -21.41 -6.50 -12.78
CA GLU A 57 -22.55 -7.27 -13.33
C GLU A 57 -23.75 -6.37 -13.64
N ARG A 58 -24.07 -5.45 -12.72
CA ARG A 58 -25.22 -4.54 -12.85
C ARG A 58 -25.07 -3.54 -14.00
N TYR A 59 -23.88 -2.97 -14.24
CA TYR A 59 -23.65 -1.96 -15.28
C TYR A 59 -22.93 -2.58 -16.47
N SER A 60 -23.69 -3.25 -17.34
CA SER A 60 -23.20 -3.96 -18.52
C SER A 60 -23.83 -3.43 -19.81
N TYR A 61 -23.31 -3.85 -20.95
CA TYR A 61 -23.84 -3.48 -22.26
C TYR A 61 -25.16 -4.23 -22.52
N ALA A 62 -26.17 -3.52 -23.03
CA ALA A 62 -27.46 -4.10 -23.40
C ALA A 62 -27.86 -3.66 -24.82
N GLU A 63 -27.90 -4.60 -25.77
CA GLU A 63 -28.21 -4.31 -27.18
C GLU A 63 -29.58 -3.65 -27.39
N ASN A 64 -30.55 -3.99 -26.53
CA ASN A 64 -31.93 -3.56 -26.67
C ASN A 64 -32.26 -2.28 -25.88
N ASP A 65 -31.29 -1.70 -25.17
CA ASP A 65 -31.51 -0.51 -24.33
C ASP A 65 -30.33 0.47 -24.42
N PRO A 66 -30.36 1.41 -25.37
CA PRO A 66 -29.29 2.38 -25.56
C PRO A 66 -29.20 3.39 -24.40
N GLU A 67 -30.32 3.73 -23.75
CA GLU A 67 -30.32 4.68 -22.63
C GLU A 67 -29.65 4.06 -21.40
N PHE A 68 -30.00 2.81 -21.07
CA PHE A 68 -29.33 2.06 -20.02
C PHE A 68 -27.84 1.85 -20.33
N THR A 69 -27.50 1.56 -21.58
CA THR A 69 -26.10 1.35 -22.00
C THR A 69 -25.29 2.64 -21.86
N GLN A 70 -25.84 3.78 -22.27
CA GLN A 70 -25.19 5.09 -22.06
C GLN A 70 -25.05 5.43 -20.58
N HIS A 71 -26.09 5.17 -19.78
CA HIS A 71 -26.05 5.35 -18.33
C HIS A 71 -24.97 4.48 -17.68
N SER A 72 -24.92 3.20 -18.04
CA SER A 72 -23.92 2.24 -17.55
C SER A 72 -22.51 2.68 -17.94
N HIS A 73 -22.29 3.18 -19.15
CA HIS A 73 -20.99 3.72 -19.56
C HIS A 73 -20.56 4.88 -18.63
N VAL A 74 -21.44 5.85 -18.37
CA VAL A 74 -21.14 6.97 -17.47
C VAL A 74 -20.86 6.48 -16.05
N VAL A 75 -21.64 5.54 -15.53
CA VAL A 75 -21.40 4.97 -14.20
C VAL A 75 -20.05 4.25 -14.11
N LEU A 76 -19.64 3.52 -15.15
CA LEU A 76 -18.32 2.89 -15.20
C LEU A 76 -17.19 3.93 -15.19
N LEU A 77 -17.33 5.04 -15.93
CA LEU A 77 -16.36 6.15 -15.90
C LEU A 77 -16.23 6.77 -14.50
N GLU A 78 -17.37 7.06 -13.87
CA GLU A 78 -17.41 7.60 -12.50
C GLU A 78 -16.79 6.63 -11.48
N LEU A 79 -16.98 5.32 -11.67
CA LEU A 79 -16.31 4.29 -10.87
C LEU A 79 -14.80 4.27 -11.10
N VAL A 80 -14.31 4.54 -12.31
CA VAL A 80 -12.87 4.63 -12.57
C VAL A 80 -12.27 5.79 -11.78
N ILE A 81 -12.93 6.95 -11.78
CA ILE A 81 -12.53 8.10 -10.96
C ILE A 81 -12.53 7.72 -9.48
N ASP A 82 -13.60 7.08 -9.01
CA ASP A 82 -13.71 6.60 -7.63
C ASP A 82 -12.54 5.70 -7.20
N ARG A 83 -12.20 4.70 -8.03
CA ARG A 83 -11.09 3.78 -7.77
C ARG A 83 -9.74 4.50 -7.79
N LEU A 84 -9.51 5.41 -8.74
CA LEU A 84 -8.27 6.20 -8.81
C LEU A 84 -8.09 7.08 -7.57
N LEU A 85 -9.16 7.74 -7.11
CA LEU A 85 -9.13 8.54 -5.88
C LEU A 85 -8.81 7.68 -4.66
N LEU A 86 -9.47 6.53 -4.51
CA LEU A 86 -9.18 5.59 -3.42
C LEU A 86 -7.72 5.12 -3.44
N LEU A 87 -7.16 4.87 -4.62
CA LEU A 87 -5.76 4.50 -4.77
C LEU A 87 -4.82 5.62 -4.30
N LEU A 88 -5.02 6.85 -4.76
CA LEU A 88 -4.22 8.02 -4.33
C LEU A 88 -4.29 8.23 -2.82
N GLN A 89 -5.47 8.08 -2.25
CA GLN A 89 -5.70 8.20 -0.82
C GLN A 89 -5.04 7.09 -0.02
N SER A 90 -5.03 5.87 -0.55
CA SER A 90 -4.35 4.73 0.08
C SER A 90 -2.84 4.97 0.13
N PHE A 91 -2.23 5.47 -0.96
CA PHE A 91 -0.83 5.87 -0.95
C PHE A 91 -0.54 7.06 -0.04
N THR A 92 -1.45 8.02 0.04
CA THR A 92 -1.33 9.19 0.93
C THR A 92 -1.29 8.73 2.38
N GLY A 93 -2.24 7.89 2.80
CA GLY A 93 -2.27 7.31 4.14
C GLY A 93 -1.02 6.49 4.46
N TYR A 94 -0.52 5.71 3.50
CA TYR A 94 0.74 4.97 3.66
C TYR A 94 1.95 5.89 3.86
N ALA A 95 2.08 6.95 3.04
CA ALA A 95 3.17 7.91 3.16
C ALA A 95 3.12 8.70 4.47
N GLU A 96 1.93 9.12 4.90
CA GLU A 96 1.72 9.80 6.19
C GLU A 96 2.08 8.89 7.37
N ASN A 97 1.71 7.60 7.32
CA ASN A 97 2.08 6.61 8.34
C ASN A 97 3.60 6.35 8.41
N LEU A 98 4.31 6.42 7.27
CA LEU A 98 5.77 6.28 7.26
C LEU A 98 6.50 7.51 7.80
N LEU A 99 5.90 8.69 7.65
CA LEU A 99 6.46 9.97 8.09
C LEU A 99 6.19 10.26 9.57
N SER A 100 5.12 9.69 10.14
CA SER A 100 4.81 9.80 11.57
C SER A 100 5.53 8.72 12.39
N GLU A 101 6.22 9.13 13.46
CA GLU A 101 6.78 8.21 14.47
C GLU A 101 5.70 7.58 15.37
N GLN A 102 4.46 8.06 15.31
CA GLN A 102 3.32 7.58 16.09
C GLN A 102 2.56 6.50 15.32
N ALA A 103 2.62 5.26 15.79
CA ALA A 103 1.95 4.07 15.20
C ALA A 103 0.41 4.06 15.33
N VAL A 104 -0.23 5.20 15.63
CA VAL A 104 -1.70 5.27 15.77
C VAL A 104 -2.26 6.03 14.57
N PRO A 105 -3.00 5.35 13.67
CA PRO A 105 -3.68 6.04 12.60
C PRO A 105 -4.75 6.95 13.22
N PRO A 106 -4.78 8.26 12.90
CA PRO A 106 -5.83 9.13 13.40
C PRO A 106 -7.17 8.60 12.85
N ALA A 107 -8.10 8.30 13.76
CA ALA A 107 -9.48 8.03 13.41
C ALA A 107 -10.16 9.35 12.98
N GLN A 108 -9.71 9.94 11.88
CA GLN A 108 -10.36 11.11 11.30
C GLN A 108 -11.55 10.65 10.50
N ALA A 109 -12.75 11.03 10.96
CA ALA A 109 -13.94 11.00 10.15
C ALA A 109 -13.74 11.95 8.96
N VAL A 110 -13.45 11.37 7.80
CA VAL A 110 -13.28 12.13 6.56
C VAL A 110 -14.62 12.73 6.19
N GLY A 111 -14.66 14.06 6.08
CA GLY A 111 -15.87 14.80 5.75
C GLY A 111 -16.43 14.45 4.36
N PRO A 112 -17.69 14.81 4.08
CA PRO A 112 -18.47 14.26 2.96
C PRO A 112 -18.03 14.71 1.55
N CYS A 113 -16.99 15.53 1.42
CA CYS A 113 -16.65 16.22 0.19
C CYS A 113 -15.26 15.79 -0.30
N MET A 114 -15.24 14.83 -1.22
CA MET A 114 -14.03 14.32 -1.84
C MET A 114 -13.69 15.17 -3.05
N SER A 115 -12.92 16.25 -2.87
CA SER A 115 -12.38 16.99 -4.02
C SER A 115 -11.26 16.17 -4.67
N ALA A 116 -11.39 15.89 -5.97
CA ALA A 116 -10.34 15.22 -6.73
C ALA A 116 -9.03 16.03 -6.74
N GLY A 117 -9.14 17.36 -6.83
CA GLY A 117 -7.98 18.27 -6.79
C GLY A 117 -7.24 18.23 -5.46
N LEU A 118 -7.97 18.28 -4.34
CA LEU A 118 -7.36 18.19 -3.00
C LEU A 118 -6.74 16.83 -2.75
N THR A 119 -7.40 15.75 -3.18
CA THR A 119 -6.88 14.40 -3.07
C THR A 119 -5.54 14.27 -3.82
N ALA A 120 -5.48 14.76 -5.06
CA ALA A 120 -4.25 14.76 -5.85
C ALA A 120 -3.16 15.66 -5.25
N ARG A 121 -3.52 16.86 -4.76
CA ARG A 121 -2.58 17.78 -4.12
C ARG A 121 -1.99 17.18 -2.85
N ARG A 122 -2.83 16.63 -1.96
CA ARG A 122 -2.41 15.99 -0.71
C ARG A 122 -1.48 14.81 -0.99
N TYR A 123 -1.85 13.95 -1.93
CA TYR A 123 -0.99 12.87 -2.39
C TYR A 123 0.39 13.37 -2.83
N TRP A 124 0.46 14.38 -3.71
CA TRP A 124 1.75 14.89 -4.16
C TRP A 124 2.55 15.57 -3.06
N CYS A 125 1.91 16.34 -2.17
CA CYS A 125 2.56 16.91 -1.00
C CYS A 125 3.17 15.82 -0.10
N SER A 126 2.43 14.74 0.18
CA SER A 126 2.91 13.63 1.01
C SER A 126 4.04 12.87 0.34
N MET A 127 3.97 12.63 -0.98
CA MET A 127 5.06 12.01 -1.75
C MET A 127 6.33 12.86 -1.79
N LEU A 128 6.21 14.19 -1.89
CA LEU A 128 7.36 15.10 -1.83
C LEU A 128 8.02 15.09 -0.44
N LYS A 129 7.23 15.10 0.63
CA LYS A 129 7.72 14.97 2.01
C LYS A 129 8.47 13.65 2.21
N LEU A 130 7.89 12.54 1.72
CA LEU A 130 8.52 11.22 1.77
C LEU A 130 9.84 11.19 0.98
N GLY A 131 9.88 11.82 -0.19
CA GLY A 131 11.10 11.97 -0.98
C GLY A 131 12.19 12.77 -0.26
N ALA A 132 11.82 13.88 0.40
CA ALA A 132 12.74 14.69 1.20
C ALA A 132 13.28 13.90 2.41
N PHE A 133 12.41 13.19 3.13
CA PHE A 133 12.79 12.31 4.24
C PHE A 133 13.78 11.23 3.81
N TYR A 134 13.53 10.57 2.68
CA TYR A 134 14.45 9.57 2.12
C TYR A 134 15.83 10.17 1.77
N GLN A 135 15.86 11.39 1.21
CA GLN A 135 17.12 12.08 0.91
C GLN A 135 17.91 12.45 2.18
N GLN A 136 17.22 12.89 3.22
CA GLN A 136 17.84 13.17 4.53
C GLN A 136 18.46 11.90 5.11
N LEU A 137 17.72 10.79 5.11
CA LEU A 137 18.18 9.49 5.62
C LEU A 137 19.40 8.97 4.84
N LEU A 138 19.46 9.21 3.53
CA LEU A 138 20.63 8.93 2.70
C LEU A 138 21.82 9.84 3.03
N ALA A 139 21.60 11.11 3.37
CA ALA A 139 22.64 12.05 3.75
C ALA A 139 23.23 11.71 5.13
N GLU A 140 22.39 11.38 6.10
CA GLU A 140 22.78 10.89 7.43
C GLU A 140 23.60 9.60 7.34
N LYS A 141 23.17 8.64 6.52
CA LYS A 141 23.95 7.40 6.27
C LYS A 141 25.33 7.69 5.65
N LYS A 142 25.45 8.71 4.81
CA LYS A 142 26.74 9.16 4.25
C LYS A 142 27.59 9.90 5.28
N ALA A 143 27.00 10.67 6.18
CA ALA A 143 27.68 11.40 7.24
C ALA A 143 28.22 10.45 8.31
N CYS A 144 27.42 9.50 8.78
CA CYS A 144 27.81 8.47 9.75
C CYS A 144 28.94 7.56 9.21
N ARG A 145 29.00 7.35 7.88
CA ARG A 145 30.12 6.66 7.22
C ARG A 145 31.41 7.48 7.17
N LYS A 146 31.33 8.81 7.27
CA LYS A 146 32.49 9.71 7.31
C LYS A 146 33.05 9.92 8.72
N GLU A 147 32.25 9.71 9.76
CA GLU A 147 32.68 9.86 11.17
C GLU A 147 33.41 8.63 11.74
N ASN A 148 33.45 7.51 11.03
CA ASN A 148 34.34 6.38 11.34
C ASN A 148 35.52 6.20 10.35
N PRO A 149 36.53 7.10 10.31
CA PRO A 149 37.77 6.88 9.57
C PRO A 149 38.93 6.60 10.54
N THR A 150 38.81 5.61 11.43
CA THR A 150 39.98 5.13 12.18
C THR A 150 39.97 3.61 12.28
N LEU A 151 40.43 2.95 11.22
CA LEU A 151 41.30 1.78 11.28
C LEU A 151 41.86 1.52 9.87
N GLN A 152 43.17 1.69 9.79
CA GLN A 152 43.99 1.65 8.59
C GLN A 152 43.99 0.29 7.89
N SER A 153 44.08 0.28 6.57
CA SER A 153 45.13 -0.52 5.89
C SER A 153 45.50 0.10 4.55
N THR A 154 46.81 0.09 4.30
CA THR A 154 47.62 0.86 3.36
C THR A 154 47.53 0.37 1.91
N PRO A 155 47.77 1.24 0.91
CA PRO A 155 47.66 0.91 -0.50
C PRO A 155 49.00 0.43 -1.09
N LYS A 156 48.97 -0.64 -1.89
CA LYS A 156 50.02 -0.91 -2.89
C LYS A 156 49.44 -0.72 -4.29
N ALA A 157 50.20 0.05 -5.06
CA ALA A 157 49.89 0.58 -6.36
C ALA A 157 50.14 -0.44 -7.48
N GLU A 158 49.24 -0.45 -8.47
CA GLU A 158 49.59 -0.59 -9.89
C GLU A 158 48.49 0.12 -10.72
N LYS A 159 48.91 0.96 -11.67
CA LYS A 159 48.05 1.79 -12.54
C LYS A 159 47.74 1.06 -13.88
N PRO A 160 47.11 1.68 -14.91
CA PRO A 160 45.67 1.75 -15.08
C PRO A 160 45.23 1.24 -16.48
N LYS A 161 44.02 0.68 -16.62
CA LYS A 161 43.31 0.70 -17.92
C LYS A 161 41.87 1.14 -17.73
N LYS A 162 41.55 2.25 -18.40
CA LYS A 162 40.23 2.86 -18.61
C LYS A 162 39.24 1.81 -19.13
N GLU A 163 38.05 1.72 -18.54
CA GLU A 163 36.80 1.89 -19.29
C GLU A 163 35.55 2.01 -18.36
N SER A 164 34.83 3.11 -18.60
CA SER A 164 33.42 3.45 -18.34
C SER A 164 32.62 2.79 -17.20
N LEU A 165 32.09 3.68 -16.34
CA LEU A 165 31.01 3.46 -15.38
C LEU A 165 29.81 2.66 -15.95
N LYS A 166 29.46 1.54 -15.29
CA LYS A 166 28.05 1.16 -15.05
C LYS A 166 27.92 0.63 -13.62
N ARG A 167 27.09 1.34 -12.86
CA ARG A 167 26.82 1.14 -11.44
C ARG A 167 25.71 0.09 -11.31
N CYS A 168 26.04 -1.13 -10.90
CA CYS A 168 25.07 -2.14 -10.46
C CYS A 168 24.86 -2.04 -8.96
N SER A 169 23.59 -2.01 -8.54
CA SER A 169 23.11 -2.21 -7.16
C SER A 169 22.94 -3.72 -6.89
N PRO A 170 23.23 -4.21 -5.67
CA PRO A 170 23.32 -5.63 -5.40
C PRO A 170 21.97 -6.24 -4.99
N ALA A 171 21.66 -7.39 -5.57
CA ALA A 171 20.70 -8.36 -5.05
C ALA A 171 21.43 -9.39 -4.17
N ALA A 172 20.71 -9.88 -3.16
CA ALA A 172 20.77 -11.19 -2.54
C ALA A 172 22.15 -11.77 -2.14
N LEU A 173 22.32 -12.01 -0.84
CA LEU A 173 23.28 -12.99 -0.33
C LEU A 173 22.51 -14.04 0.47
N GLU A 174 22.22 -15.17 -0.17
CA GLU A 174 22.27 -16.46 0.53
C GLU A 174 23.66 -17.07 0.38
N LEU A 175 24.17 -17.48 1.54
CA LEU A 175 25.04 -18.61 1.85
C LEU A 175 25.75 -19.32 0.68
N ARG A 176 27.08 -19.19 0.65
CA ARG A 176 27.98 -20.10 -0.09
C ARG A 176 28.40 -21.28 0.80
N THR A 177 28.17 -22.48 0.30
CA THR A 177 28.97 -23.68 0.57
C THR A 177 29.82 -24.01 -0.68
N SER A 178 31.09 -24.38 -0.48
CA SER A 178 31.91 -25.33 -1.28
C SER A 178 33.33 -25.38 -0.66
N THR A 179 33.76 -26.45 0.03
CA THR A 179 34.47 -27.67 -0.44
C THR A 179 35.89 -27.37 -0.97
N GLU A 180 37.01 -27.87 -0.42
CA GLU A 180 37.66 -29.20 -0.63
C GLU A 180 38.96 -29.24 0.25
N VAL A 181 39.51 -30.31 0.87
CA VAL A 181 40.17 -31.54 0.35
C VAL A 181 40.58 -32.50 1.51
N ALA A 182 40.35 -33.82 1.33
CA ALA A 182 41.02 -35.10 1.77
C ALA A 182 41.67 -35.25 3.19
N ARG A 183 41.71 -36.39 3.91
CA ARG A 183 41.60 -37.87 3.72
C ARG A 183 41.66 -38.48 5.16
N SER A 184 40.95 -39.51 5.66
CA SER A 184 41.05 -40.96 5.38
C SER A 184 40.26 -41.79 6.43
N ALA A 185 39.70 -42.94 6.00
CA ALA A 185 39.31 -44.20 6.73
C ALA A 185 38.18 -44.12 7.81
N SER A 186 37.19 -45.01 7.95
CA SER A 186 36.91 -46.38 7.47
C SER A 186 35.38 -46.70 7.65
N PRO A 187 34.84 -47.89 7.30
CA PRO A 187 33.57 -48.05 6.56
C PRO A 187 32.30 -48.35 7.39
N CYS A 188 31.14 -48.04 6.80
CA CYS A 188 29.83 -48.65 7.09
C CYS A 188 29.67 -49.97 6.29
N PRO A 189 28.68 -50.83 6.61
CA PRO A 189 27.48 -50.89 5.75
C PRO A 189 26.15 -51.16 6.51
N SER A 190 25.06 -50.44 6.19
CA SER A 190 23.91 -50.84 5.33
C SER A 190 22.86 -51.69 6.08
N SER A 191 21.64 -51.20 6.37
CA SER A 191 20.48 -50.87 5.51
C SER A 191 19.64 -52.10 5.12
N GLY A 192 18.32 -52.06 5.39
CA GLY A 192 17.33 -52.95 4.73
C GLY A 192 16.15 -53.50 5.56
N VAL A 193 15.06 -52.72 5.63
CA VAL A 193 13.64 -53.06 5.29
C VAL A 193 12.85 -54.21 5.99
N CYS A 194 11.69 -53.80 6.54
CA CYS A 194 10.36 -54.42 6.78
C CYS A 194 10.09 -55.54 7.83
N VAL A 195 9.27 -55.18 8.86
CA VAL A 195 7.92 -55.70 9.31
C VAL A 195 7.71 -57.25 9.41
N PRO A 196 6.95 -57.88 10.35
CA PRO A 196 5.88 -57.42 11.30
C PRO A 196 5.91 -58.02 12.76
N ASP A 197 4.86 -57.69 13.52
CA ASP A 197 4.31 -58.29 14.77
C ASP A 197 4.36 -59.83 14.90
N GLY A 198 4.36 -60.32 16.17
CA GLY A 198 3.75 -61.61 16.52
C GLY A 198 4.50 -62.50 17.52
N ASN A 199 3.91 -62.65 18.71
CA ASN A 199 4.05 -63.66 19.77
C ASN A 199 4.86 -64.97 19.56
N ALA A 200 5.44 -65.41 20.69
CA ALA A 200 5.55 -66.78 21.22
C ALA A 200 6.71 -67.73 20.79
N LEU A 201 7.64 -67.89 21.76
CA LEU A 201 8.08 -69.14 22.42
C LEU A 201 8.74 -70.30 21.62
N ARG A 202 10.05 -70.53 21.87
CA ARG A 202 10.69 -71.79 22.38
C ARG A 202 12.23 -71.73 22.24
N SER A 203 12.98 -71.75 23.36
CA SER A 203 13.77 -72.89 23.90
C SER A 203 14.77 -73.51 22.90
N SER A 204 16.09 -73.58 23.17
CA SER A 204 16.64 -74.45 24.22
C SER A 204 18.10 -74.16 24.62
N LEU A 205 18.35 -74.38 25.92
CA LEU A 205 19.60 -74.49 26.69
C LEU A 205 20.59 -75.58 26.19
N PRO A 206 21.84 -75.62 26.71
CA PRO A 206 22.22 -76.47 27.87
C PRO A 206 23.13 -75.74 28.90
N ARG A 207 22.83 -75.75 30.22
CA ARG A 207 23.09 -76.77 31.29
C ARG A 207 24.58 -76.83 31.69
N ALA A 208 25.06 -76.78 32.93
CA ALA A 208 24.56 -76.45 34.27
C ALA A 208 25.79 -76.31 35.20
N ALA A 209 25.68 -75.56 36.30
CA ALA A 209 26.32 -75.91 37.57
C ALA A 209 25.56 -75.19 38.70
N CYS A 210 24.85 -75.98 39.51
CA CYS A 210 24.25 -75.53 40.75
C CYS A 210 25.31 -75.47 41.83
N SER A 211 25.32 -74.39 42.61
CA SER A 211 25.66 -74.45 44.03
C SER A 211 24.59 -73.72 44.82
N THR A 212 23.83 -74.53 45.54
CA THR A 212 22.87 -74.15 46.57
C THR A 212 23.65 -73.53 47.72
N ALA A 213 23.41 -72.25 48.00
CA ALA A 213 23.86 -71.60 49.23
C ALA A 213 22.66 -70.88 49.85
N GLU A 214 22.04 -71.62 50.77
CA GLU A 214 21.42 -71.19 52.01
C GLU A 214 20.78 -69.79 52.09
N SER A 215 19.46 -69.85 52.33
CA SER A 215 18.67 -68.93 53.15
C SER A 215 19.51 -68.15 54.16
N SER A 216 20.00 -66.99 53.72
CA SER A 216 20.60 -66.01 54.60
C SER A 216 19.48 -65.07 55.01
N ARG A 217 18.97 -65.38 56.21
CA ARG A 217 18.07 -64.54 57.01
C ARG A 217 18.37 -63.06 56.76
N SER A 218 17.33 -62.28 56.54
CA SER A 218 17.38 -60.82 56.67
C SER A 218 17.83 -60.51 58.10
N ILE A 219 19.14 -60.36 58.31
CA ILE A 219 19.68 -59.82 59.56
C ILE A 219 19.36 -58.32 59.51
N PRO A 220 18.57 -57.78 60.45
CA PRO A 220 18.54 -56.34 60.65
C PRO A 220 19.89 -55.97 61.23
N SER A 221 20.81 -55.50 60.38
CA SER A 221 21.99 -54.80 60.85
C SER A 221 21.53 -53.47 61.44
N GLN A 222 21.32 -53.46 62.75
CA GLN A 222 21.40 -52.25 63.53
C GLN A 222 22.79 -51.65 63.30
N MET A 223 22.89 -50.72 62.34
CA MET A 223 23.93 -49.71 62.37
C MET A 223 23.48 -48.64 63.36
N THR A 224 24.09 -48.70 64.53
CA THR A 224 24.18 -47.59 65.46
C THR A 224 24.73 -46.38 64.72
N GLY A 225 23.90 -45.34 64.57
CA GLY A 225 24.34 -43.98 64.26
C GLY A 225 24.89 -43.73 62.86
N SER A 226 24.09 -43.92 61.81
CA SER A 226 24.40 -43.43 60.45
C SER A 226 23.28 -42.51 59.99
N SER A 227 23.62 -41.29 59.56
CA SER A 227 22.70 -40.22 59.17
C SER A 227 21.50 -40.71 58.34
N LEU A 228 20.31 -40.19 58.65
CA LEU A 228 19.02 -40.34 57.93
C LEU A 228 19.02 -39.81 56.47
N GLY A 229 20.17 -39.80 55.80
CA GLY A 229 20.38 -39.26 54.46
C GLY A 229 20.57 -40.35 53.39
N PRO A 230 20.22 -40.05 52.13
CA PRO A 230 20.48 -40.93 50.98
C PRO A 230 21.99 -41.06 50.76
N CYS A 231 22.42 -42.21 50.22
CA CYS A 231 23.82 -42.36 49.82
C CYS A 231 24.20 -41.32 48.75
N ALA A 232 25.50 -40.99 48.62
CA ALA A 232 25.98 -39.94 47.73
C ALA A 232 25.51 -40.12 46.26
N THR A 233 25.47 -41.36 45.77
CA THR A 233 24.97 -41.68 44.43
C THR A 233 23.47 -41.39 44.29
N CYS A 234 22.65 -41.77 45.27
CA CYS A 234 21.21 -41.46 45.28
C CYS A 234 20.96 -39.96 45.42
N ALA A 235 21.74 -39.26 46.25
CA ALA A 235 21.66 -37.81 46.38
C ALA A 235 22.00 -37.09 45.07
N SER A 236 23.04 -37.54 44.37
CA SER A 236 23.43 -37.02 43.05
C SER A 236 22.35 -37.31 42.00
N ALA A 237 21.82 -38.53 41.95
CA ALA A 237 20.76 -38.90 41.01
C ALA A 237 19.48 -38.09 41.24
N GLN A 238 19.07 -37.87 42.50
CA GLN A 238 17.93 -37.03 42.83
C GLN A 238 18.17 -35.55 42.51
N ALA A 239 19.40 -35.05 42.64
CA ALA A 239 19.75 -33.68 42.22
C ALA A 239 19.62 -33.50 40.70
N SER A 240 20.18 -34.43 39.92
CA SER A 240 20.04 -34.43 38.45
C SER A 240 18.57 -34.55 38.02
N LEU A 241 17.77 -35.37 38.70
CA LEU A 241 16.34 -35.51 38.41
C LEU A 241 15.57 -34.20 38.62
N ARG A 242 15.89 -33.46 39.70
CA ARG A 242 15.30 -32.14 39.97
C ARG A 242 15.71 -31.12 38.92
N GLU A 243 16.98 -31.11 38.51
CA GLU A 243 17.48 -30.21 37.48
C GLU A 243 16.81 -30.46 36.13
N VAL A 244 16.75 -31.72 35.68
CA VAL A 244 16.04 -32.10 34.44
C VAL A 244 14.54 -31.81 34.55
N GLY A 245 13.95 -31.96 35.74
CA GLY A 245 12.56 -31.58 35.94
C GLY A 245 12.33 -30.08 35.79
N LYS A 246 13.22 -29.24 36.33
CA LYS A 246 13.14 -27.78 36.19
C LYS A 246 13.25 -27.35 34.73
N THR A 247 14.14 -27.98 33.94
CA THR A 247 14.27 -27.68 32.51
C THR A 247 13.01 -28.07 31.73
N ILE A 248 12.42 -29.24 32.00
CA ILE A 248 11.16 -29.68 31.38
C ILE A 248 10.01 -28.72 31.72
N THR A 249 9.87 -28.32 32.98
CA THR A 249 8.86 -27.34 33.40
C THR A 249 9.08 -25.98 32.74
N SER A 250 10.33 -25.54 32.59
CA SER A 250 10.66 -24.31 31.84
C SER A 250 10.29 -24.40 30.36
N ILE A 251 10.55 -25.53 29.70
CA ILE A 251 10.17 -25.76 28.30
C ILE A 251 8.66 -25.71 28.16
N CYS A 252 7.92 -26.44 29.00
CA CYS A 252 6.45 -26.41 29.04
C CYS A 252 5.92 -24.99 29.21
N ARG A 253 6.47 -24.21 30.16
CA ARG A 253 6.08 -22.81 30.38
C ARG A 253 6.36 -21.93 29.15
N SER A 254 7.52 -22.06 28.53
CA SER A 254 7.89 -21.28 27.34
C SER A 254 7.03 -21.57 26.11
N GLN A 255 6.50 -22.80 26.00
CA GLN A 255 5.65 -23.24 24.90
C GLN A 255 4.15 -23.22 25.26
N ASN A 256 3.78 -22.62 26.41
CA ASN A 256 2.41 -22.60 26.94
C ASN A 256 1.74 -24.00 27.05
N ILE A 257 2.53 -25.03 27.36
CA ILE A 257 2.06 -26.40 27.58
C ILE A 257 1.85 -26.61 29.10
N PRO A 258 0.72 -27.19 29.53
CA PRO A 258 0.52 -27.53 30.94
C PRO A 258 1.54 -28.57 31.44
N SER A 259 2.32 -28.19 32.46
CA SER A 259 3.27 -29.08 33.15
C SER A 259 2.62 -29.70 34.38
N ALA A 260 2.54 -31.03 34.40
CA ALA A 260 2.11 -31.78 35.57
C ALA A 260 3.24 -31.89 36.60
N LEU A 261 4.50 -31.84 36.14
CA LEU A 261 5.66 -31.80 37.01
C LEU A 261 5.77 -30.49 37.81
N SER A 262 5.36 -29.34 37.25
CA SER A 262 5.32 -28.05 37.96
C SER A 262 4.48 -28.12 39.23
N ARG A 263 3.29 -28.74 39.14
CA ARG A 263 2.35 -28.89 40.27
C ARG A 263 2.92 -29.82 41.34
N PHE A 264 3.64 -30.86 40.94
CA PHE A 264 4.29 -31.78 41.87
C PHE A 264 5.51 -31.14 42.54
N GLN A 265 6.31 -30.36 41.80
CA GLN A 265 7.45 -29.62 42.33
C GLN A 265 7.04 -28.61 43.41
N GLU A 266 5.97 -27.86 43.18
CA GLU A 266 5.42 -26.90 44.15
C GLU A 266 4.96 -27.59 45.46
N MET A 267 4.51 -28.84 45.38
CA MET A 267 4.08 -29.63 46.54
C MET A 267 5.23 -30.29 47.30
N VAL A 268 6.36 -30.54 46.63
CA VAL A 268 7.52 -31.29 47.17
C VAL A 268 8.65 -30.36 47.64
N GLU A 269 8.72 -29.13 47.13
CA GLU A 269 9.68 -28.10 47.54
C GLU A 269 9.10 -27.20 48.66
N GLU A 270 9.02 -27.73 49.89
CA GLU A 270 8.86 -26.92 51.11
C GLU A 270 10.05 -25.95 51.29
N PRO A 271 9.87 -24.76 51.92
CA PRO A 271 10.87 -23.68 51.95
C PRO A 271 12.13 -23.98 52.78
N THR A 272 12.22 -25.16 53.40
CA THR A 272 13.38 -25.58 54.19
C THR A 272 14.07 -26.73 53.47
N GLY A 273 15.28 -26.46 52.95
CA GLY A 273 15.90 -27.20 51.86
C GLY A 273 16.13 -28.70 52.05
N ARG A 274 16.26 -29.39 50.90
CA ARG A 274 16.69 -30.79 50.70
C ARG A 274 15.89 -31.84 51.48
N ARG A 275 14.60 -31.97 51.14
CA ARG A 275 13.89 -33.23 51.38
C ARG A 275 14.43 -34.31 50.45
N THR A 276 14.99 -35.37 51.02
CA THR A 276 15.30 -36.59 50.25
C THR A 276 13.99 -37.18 49.74
N LEU A 277 13.91 -37.40 48.42
CA LEU A 277 12.72 -37.99 47.82
C LEU A 277 12.62 -39.45 48.28
N SER A 278 11.44 -39.85 48.74
CA SER A 278 11.16 -41.26 48.99
C SER A 278 11.14 -42.04 47.67
N ALA A 279 11.25 -43.36 47.72
CA ALA A 279 11.13 -44.20 46.52
C ALA A 279 9.80 -43.99 45.78
N MET A 280 8.73 -43.67 46.51
CA MET A 280 7.42 -43.32 45.95
C MET A 280 7.42 -41.94 45.26
N ASP A 281 8.10 -40.95 45.84
CA ASP A 281 8.21 -39.62 45.22
C ASP A 281 9.01 -39.67 43.91
N VAL A 282 10.07 -40.49 43.87
CA VAL A 282 10.89 -40.69 42.67
C VAL A 282 10.10 -41.40 41.56
N SER A 283 9.31 -42.43 41.89
CA SER A 283 8.48 -43.12 40.89
C SER A 283 7.35 -42.23 40.38
N TYR A 284 6.73 -41.44 41.26
CA TYR A 284 5.70 -40.47 40.87
C TYR A 284 6.28 -39.35 40.01
N TRP A 285 7.46 -38.80 40.37
CA TRP A 285 8.17 -37.81 39.57
C TRP A 285 8.46 -38.32 38.15
N ALA A 286 8.97 -39.55 38.02
CA ALA A 286 9.25 -40.15 36.72
C ALA A 286 7.97 -40.28 35.87
N SER A 287 6.83 -40.58 36.50
CA SER A 287 5.54 -40.64 35.82
C SER A 287 5.05 -39.27 35.33
N GLU A 288 5.16 -38.21 36.15
CA GLU A 288 4.77 -36.85 35.78
C GLU A 288 5.71 -36.26 34.72
N GLN A 289 7.00 -36.54 34.83
CA GLN A 289 8.01 -36.18 33.82
C GLN A 289 7.70 -36.85 32.48
N SER A 290 7.32 -38.13 32.48
CA SER A 290 6.94 -38.86 31.26
C SER A 290 5.68 -38.29 30.61
N LYS A 291 4.70 -37.84 31.42
CA LYS A 291 3.50 -37.16 30.93
C LYS A 291 3.85 -35.83 30.27
N ASP A 292 4.71 -35.03 30.89
CA ASP A 292 5.14 -33.74 30.34
C ASP A 292 5.92 -33.92 29.03
N LEU A 293 6.87 -34.86 28.97
CA LEU A 293 7.59 -35.21 27.74
C LEU A 293 6.65 -35.69 26.63
N SER A 294 5.61 -36.46 26.99
CA SER A 294 4.58 -36.91 26.02
C SER A 294 3.77 -35.74 25.47
N ARG A 295 3.44 -34.74 26.31
CA ARG A 295 2.75 -33.52 25.85
C ARG A 295 3.65 -32.67 24.95
N ILE A 296 4.93 -32.51 25.30
CA ILE A 296 5.92 -31.83 24.47
C ILE A 296 6.06 -32.52 23.11
N SER A 297 6.19 -33.85 23.10
CA SER A 297 6.31 -34.64 21.86
C SER A 297 5.07 -34.46 20.95
N LYS A 298 3.86 -34.52 21.51
CA LYS A 298 2.62 -34.25 20.76
C LYS A 298 2.56 -32.82 20.21
N HIS A 299 2.96 -31.83 21.01
CA HIS A 299 3.00 -30.44 20.58
C HIS A 299 3.99 -30.23 19.42
N LEU A 300 5.19 -30.81 19.51
CA LEU A 300 6.18 -30.78 18.44
C LEU A 300 5.66 -31.45 17.16
N GLN A 301 4.97 -32.59 17.28
CA GLN A 301 4.37 -33.26 16.14
C GLN A 301 3.27 -32.40 15.47
N LEU A 302 2.43 -31.73 16.27
CA LEU A 302 1.41 -30.82 15.76
C LEU A 302 2.04 -29.62 15.04
N LEU A 303 3.08 -29.02 15.61
CA LEU A 303 3.82 -27.92 14.98
C LEU A 303 4.45 -28.35 13.65
N LEU A 304 5.09 -29.53 13.60
CA LEU A 304 5.63 -30.06 12.34
C LEU A 304 4.54 -30.30 11.30
N GLN A 305 3.37 -30.78 11.71
CA GLN A 305 2.22 -30.97 10.82
C GLN A 305 1.68 -29.64 10.27
N GLN A 306 1.80 -28.53 11.00
CA GLN A 306 1.42 -27.20 10.54
C GLN A 306 2.50 -26.55 9.65
N VAL A 307 3.78 -26.74 9.97
CA VAL A 307 4.89 -26.12 9.23
C VAL A 307 5.11 -26.76 7.86
N ASN A 308 4.87 -28.06 7.70
CA ASN A 308 5.10 -28.75 6.43
C ASN A 308 4.19 -28.25 5.28
N PRO A 309 2.86 -28.09 5.46
CA PRO A 309 1.98 -27.46 4.47
C PRO A 309 2.42 -26.04 4.11
N LEU A 310 2.78 -25.23 5.09
CA LEU A 310 3.25 -23.86 4.86
C LEU A 310 4.53 -23.82 4.02
N LYS A 311 5.45 -24.77 4.23
CA LYS A 311 6.63 -24.90 3.38
C LYS A 311 6.27 -25.26 1.93
N SER A 312 5.35 -26.19 1.73
CA SER A 312 4.90 -26.54 0.36
C SER A 312 4.16 -25.39 -0.33
N GLU A 313 3.30 -24.67 0.40
CA GLU A 313 2.60 -23.50 -0.12
C GLU A 313 3.59 -22.38 -0.48
N LEU A 314 4.64 -22.19 0.32
CA LEU A 314 5.70 -21.23 0.03
C LEU A 314 6.48 -21.60 -1.24
N GLU A 315 6.84 -22.87 -1.42
CA GLU A 315 7.49 -23.35 -2.65
C GLU A 315 6.59 -23.19 -3.89
N GLU A 316 5.29 -23.45 -3.76
CA GLU A 316 4.32 -23.26 -4.84
C GLU A 316 4.14 -21.78 -5.19
N SER A 317 3.99 -20.92 -4.19
CA SER A 317 3.91 -19.48 -4.37
C SER A 317 5.18 -18.92 -5.05
N GLN A 318 6.36 -19.42 -4.67
CA GLN A 318 7.61 -19.04 -5.33
C GLN A 318 7.63 -19.46 -6.80
N LYS A 319 7.17 -20.67 -7.14
CA LYS A 319 7.04 -21.10 -8.56
C LYS A 319 6.04 -20.25 -9.33
N GLN A 320 4.93 -19.86 -8.72
CA GLN A 320 3.95 -18.96 -9.34
C GLN A 320 4.54 -17.57 -9.59
N LYS A 321 5.29 -17.03 -8.63
CA LYS A 321 6.02 -15.77 -8.78
C LYS A 321 7.02 -15.83 -9.93
N ASP A 322 7.83 -16.88 -10.02
CA ASP A 322 8.81 -17.04 -11.10
C ASP A 322 8.12 -17.16 -12.47
N LYS A 323 6.95 -17.80 -12.54
CA LYS A 323 6.13 -17.88 -13.75
C LYS A 323 5.58 -16.50 -14.17
N LEU A 324 5.01 -15.76 -13.22
CA LEU A 324 4.51 -14.40 -13.48
C LEU A 324 5.63 -13.45 -13.90
N GLN A 325 6.80 -13.55 -13.26
CA GLN A 325 7.96 -12.75 -13.62
C GLN A 325 8.39 -13.01 -15.07
N LYS A 326 8.44 -14.27 -15.50
CA LYS A 326 8.69 -14.61 -16.92
C LYS A 326 7.64 -14.03 -17.86
N GLN A 327 6.36 -14.11 -17.51
CA GLN A 327 5.28 -13.55 -18.32
C GLN A 327 5.41 -12.02 -18.47
N VAL A 328 5.76 -11.32 -17.39
CA VAL A 328 6.00 -9.86 -17.43
C VAL A 328 7.19 -9.53 -18.33
N GLU A 329 8.28 -10.30 -18.27
CA GLU A 329 9.42 -10.14 -19.17
C GLU A 329 9.04 -10.39 -20.63
N ASP A 330 8.24 -11.42 -20.91
CA ASP A 330 7.73 -11.73 -22.25
C ASP A 330 6.84 -10.61 -22.80
N PHE A 331 5.86 -10.13 -22.02
CA PHE A 331 5.01 -9.01 -22.42
C PHE A 331 5.80 -7.72 -22.61
N SER A 332 6.83 -7.48 -21.79
CA SER A 332 7.71 -6.32 -21.95
C SER A 332 8.48 -6.39 -23.27
N ARG A 333 8.97 -7.58 -23.66
CA ARG A 333 9.63 -7.79 -24.95
C ARG A 333 8.66 -7.58 -26.12
N LEU A 334 7.46 -8.14 -26.05
CA LEU A 334 6.43 -7.99 -27.10
C LEU A 334 6.01 -6.53 -27.25
N LEU A 335 5.77 -5.83 -26.15
CA LEU A 335 5.41 -4.41 -26.16
C LEU A 335 6.51 -3.54 -26.79
N GLN A 336 7.78 -3.86 -26.53
CA GLN A 336 8.90 -3.15 -27.12
C GLN A 336 8.96 -3.38 -28.64
N ALA A 337 8.79 -4.62 -29.10
CA ALA A 337 8.76 -4.95 -30.52
C ALA A 337 7.57 -4.29 -31.25
N GLU A 338 6.40 -4.22 -30.62
CA GLU A 338 5.23 -3.54 -31.17
C GLU A 338 5.46 -2.03 -31.30
N LYS A 339 6.07 -1.40 -30.29
CA LYS A 339 6.44 0.03 -30.35
C LYS A 339 7.43 0.32 -31.48
N GLU A 340 8.42 -0.54 -31.67
CA GLU A 340 9.39 -0.41 -32.77
C GLU A 340 8.71 -0.56 -34.14
N THR A 341 7.80 -1.53 -34.27
CA THR A 341 7.01 -1.74 -35.49
C THR A 341 6.11 -0.55 -35.79
N GLN A 342 5.39 -0.03 -34.78
CA GLN A 342 4.53 1.12 -34.92
C GLN A 342 5.32 2.39 -35.28
N ALA A 343 6.51 2.59 -34.68
CA ALA A 343 7.38 3.71 -35.01
C ALA A 343 7.87 3.63 -36.46
N GLN A 344 8.23 2.43 -36.94
CA GLN A 344 8.63 2.21 -38.31
C GLN A 344 7.48 2.49 -39.29
N GLN A 345 6.28 1.99 -39.03
CA GLN A 345 5.10 2.25 -39.86
C GLN A 345 4.75 3.74 -39.93
N ARG A 346 4.86 4.48 -38.81
CA ARG A 346 4.64 5.93 -38.79
C ARG A 346 5.64 6.66 -39.68
N LYS A 347 6.91 6.27 -39.62
CA LYS A 347 7.97 6.86 -40.44
C LYS A 347 7.75 6.59 -41.94
N GLU A 348 7.34 5.38 -42.30
CA GLU A 348 7.01 5.03 -43.69
C GLU A 348 5.78 5.79 -44.20
N ALA A 349 4.74 5.92 -43.38
CA ALA A 349 3.56 6.71 -43.71
C ALA A 349 3.90 8.19 -43.91
N GLU A 350 4.73 8.77 -43.04
CA GLU A 350 5.20 10.15 -43.14
C GLU A 350 5.99 10.38 -44.43
N GLN A 351 6.91 9.47 -44.77
CA GLN A 351 7.66 9.53 -46.03
C GLN A 351 6.76 9.42 -47.26
N SER A 352 5.78 8.51 -47.23
CA SER A 352 4.79 8.35 -48.30
C SER A 352 3.95 9.62 -48.51
N LEU A 353 3.48 10.22 -47.41
CA LEU A 353 2.77 11.49 -47.44
C LEU A 353 3.63 12.63 -47.99
N GLU A 354 4.91 12.69 -47.63
CA GLU A 354 5.82 13.72 -48.13
C GLU A 354 6.06 13.60 -49.64
N VAL A 355 6.19 12.38 -50.16
CA VAL A 355 6.29 12.11 -51.60
C VAL A 355 5.01 12.54 -52.31
N LYS A 356 3.84 12.15 -51.80
CA LYS A 356 2.53 12.52 -52.38
C LYS A 356 2.30 14.02 -52.37
N HIS A 357 2.73 14.69 -51.30
CA HIS A 357 2.64 16.14 -51.20
C HIS A 357 3.52 16.83 -52.25
N LYS A 358 4.75 16.35 -52.48
CA LYS A 358 5.62 16.86 -53.56
C LYS A 358 5.02 16.64 -54.94
N GLU A 359 4.45 15.46 -55.21
CA GLU A 359 3.75 15.17 -56.47
C GLU A 359 2.56 16.11 -56.70
N TYR A 360 1.75 16.33 -55.66
CA TYR A 360 0.61 17.23 -55.70
C TYR A 360 1.04 18.67 -56.05
N LEU A 361 2.06 19.19 -55.38
CA LEU A 361 2.59 20.53 -55.67
C LEU A 361 3.08 20.66 -57.12
N GLN A 362 3.75 19.62 -57.65
CA GLN A 362 4.19 19.62 -59.05
C GLN A 362 3.02 19.60 -60.03
N ALA A 363 1.95 18.86 -59.74
CA ALA A 363 0.74 18.83 -60.57
C ALA A 363 0.03 20.20 -60.58
N VAL A 364 -0.09 20.85 -59.43
CA VAL A 364 -0.65 22.20 -59.32
C VAL A 364 0.15 23.19 -60.16
N ALA A 365 1.48 23.19 -60.05
CA ALA A 365 2.34 24.09 -60.83
C ALA A 365 2.30 23.84 -62.36
N ARG A 366 1.92 22.62 -62.80
CA ARG A 366 1.66 22.34 -64.23
C ARG A 366 0.35 22.97 -64.68
N LEU A 367 -0.73 22.74 -63.92
CA LEU A 367 -2.05 23.29 -64.22
C LEU A 367 -2.07 24.81 -64.25
N GLU A 368 -1.30 25.47 -63.37
CA GLU A 368 -1.17 26.93 -63.39
C GLU A 368 -0.53 27.45 -64.68
N ARG A 369 0.50 26.77 -65.19
CA ARG A 369 1.13 27.12 -66.47
C ARG A 369 0.18 26.95 -67.64
N ASP A 370 -0.51 25.81 -67.71
CA ASP A 370 -1.47 25.51 -68.77
C ASP A 370 -2.61 26.55 -68.81
N LYS A 371 -3.10 26.98 -67.64
CA LYS A 371 -4.09 28.05 -67.51
C LYS A 371 -3.60 29.36 -68.13
N ASP A 372 -2.35 29.72 -67.89
CA ASP A 372 -1.77 30.98 -68.39
C ASP A 372 -1.49 30.93 -69.90
N ASP A 373 -1.10 29.77 -70.44
CA ASP A 373 -0.94 29.56 -71.89
C ASP A 373 -2.28 29.70 -72.63
N LEU A 374 -3.34 29.09 -72.11
CA LEU A 374 -4.68 29.21 -72.68
C LEU A 374 -5.15 30.67 -72.72
N ARG A 375 -4.92 31.42 -71.64
CA ARG A 375 -5.23 32.86 -71.57
C ARG A 375 -4.49 33.67 -72.64
N ARG A 376 -3.22 33.36 -72.90
CA ARG A 376 -2.42 34.01 -73.96
C ARG A 376 -2.95 33.70 -75.36
N GLY A 377 -3.31 32.43 -75.63
CA GLY A 377 -3.85 32.01 -76.92
C GLY A 377 -5.16 32.71 -77.29
N THR A 378 -6.07 32.90 -76.32
CA THR A 378 -7.32 33.62 -76.54
C THR A 378 -7.11 35.08 -76.96
N VAL A 379 -6.11 35.76 -76.40
CA VAL A 379 -5.80 37.17 -76.73
C VAL A 379 -5.21 37.32 -78.15
N LEU A 380 -4.41 36.35 -78.59
CA LEU A 380 -3.81 36.35 -79.93
C LEU A 380 -4.86 36.11 -81.03
N LEU A 381 -5.79 35.18 -80.78
CA LEU A 381 -6.92 34.92 -81.69
C LEU A 381 -7.85 36.13 -81.82
N ALA A 382 -8.03 36.91 -80.74
CA ALA A 382 -8.80 38.15 -80.79
C ALA A 382 -8.15 39.26 -81.65
N LYS A 383 -6.82 39.22 -81.88
CA LYS A 383 -6.08 40.23 -82.66
C LYS A 383 -5.99 39.93 -84.17
N GLY A 384 -6.23 38.69 -84.61
CA GLY A 384 -6.03 38.27 -86.00
C GLY A 384 -7.19 38.55 -86.96
N ALA A 385 -8.34 39.02 -86.48
CA ALA A 385 -9.58 39.09 -87.25
C ALA A 385 -9.77 40.37 -88.12
N LEU A 386 -8.75 41.22 -88.26
CA LEU A 386 -8.90 42.57 -88.85
C LEU A 386 -8.03 42.79 -90.11
N CYS A 387 -8.30 42.12 -91.24
CA CYS A 387 -7.79 42.53 -92.56
C CYS A 387 -8.50 41.77 -93.71
N LEU A 388 -9.11 42.46 -94.70
CA LEU A 388 -9.23 42.09 -96.15
C LEU A 388 -10.18 43.06 -96.96
N SER A 389 -10.00 43.15 -98.30
CA SER A 389 -10.21 44.31 -99.23
C SER A 389 -11.29 44.12 -100.37
N PRO A 390 -11.61 45.08 -101.29
CA PRO A 390 -13.00 45.46 -101.64
C PRO A 390 -13.51 45.32 -103.11
N GLU A 391 -13.14 44.33 -103.92
CA GLU A 391 -13.78 44.08 -105.25
C GLU A 391 -14.59 42.78 -105.37
N VAL A 392 -14.63 42.02 -104.28
CA VAL A 392 -15.77 41.21 -103.95
C VAL A 392 -16.76 42.21 -103.34
N THR A 393 -17.58 42.95 -104.09
CA THR A 393 -18.61 43.83 -103.45
C THR A 393 -20.04 43.60 -103.88
N LYS A 394 -20.33 43.06 -105.07
CA LYS A 394 -21.73 42.93 -105.53
C LYS A 394 -22.33 41.54 -105.30
N THR A 395 -21.59 40.47 -105.56
CA THR A 395 -21.93 39.10 -105.16
C THR A 395 -21.78 38.92 -103.65
N THR A 396 -20.80 39.59 -103.09
CA THR A 396 -20.56 39.77 -101.65
C THR A 396 -21.62 40.61 -101.02
N LEU A 397 -22.19 41.67 -101.59
CA LEU A 397 -23.30 42.36 -100.91
C LEU A 397 -24.49 41.43 -100.65
N LEU A 398 -24.75 40.45 -101.52
CA LEU A 398 -25.80 39.44 -101.32
C LEU A 398 -25.36 38.31 -100.38
N GLU A 399 -24.13 37.83 -100.51
CA GLU A 399 -23.54 36.85 -99.59
C GLU A 399 -23.31 37.46 -98.18
N GLU A 400 -23.02 38.76 -98.09
CA GLU A 400 -22.91 39.63 -96.92
C GLU A 400 -24.28 39.89 -96.35
N MET A 401 -25.32 40.15 -97.15
CA MET A 401 -26.69 40.25 -96.63
C MET A 401 -27.12 38.92 -96.00
N ARG A 402 -26.80 37.78 -96.62
CA ARG A 402 -27.08 36.44 -96.05
C ARG A 402 -26.27 36.15 -94.80
N THR A 403 -24.96 36.36 -94.84
CA THR A 403 -24.06 36.13 -93.69
C THR A 403 -24.29 37.12 -92.56
N THR A 404 -24.69 38.37 -92.85
CA THR A 404 -25.13 39.35 -91.84
C THR A 404 -26.48 38.97 -91.26
N MET A 405 -27.41 38.38 -92.01
CA MET A 405 -28.65 37.82 -91.44
C MET A 405 -28.34 36.65 -90.49
N VAL A 406 -27.44 35.75 -90.88
CA VAL A 406 -26.97 34.63 -90.03
C VAL A 406 -26.17 35.14 -88.82
N ALA A 407 -25.37 36.20 -88.98
CA ALA A 407 -24.67 36.83 -87.88
C ALA A 407 -25.65 37.52 -86.93
N LYS A 408 -26.70 38.18 -87.45
CA LYS A 408 -27.77 38.78 -86.63
C LYS A 408 -28.55 37.73 -85.85
N SER A 409 -28.89 36.59 -86.46
CA SER A 409 -29.55 35.50 -85.73
C SER A 409 -28.65 34.92 -84.64
N ARG A 410 -27.35 34.74 -84.93
CA ARG A 410 -26.36 34.33 -83.92
C ARG A 410 -26.15 35.37 -82.82
N LEU A 411 -26.22 36.66 -83.14
CA LEU A 411 -26.15 37.75 -82.17
C LEU A 411 -27.36 37.74 -81.24
N LEU A 412 -28.57 37.54 -81.77
CA LEU A 412 -29.77 37.38 -80.96
C LEU A 412 -29.68 36.15 -80.04
N GLU A 413 -29.23 35.00 -80.57
CA GLU A 413 -28.98 33.80 -79.74
C GLU A 413 -27.93 34.02 -78.64
N LEU A 414 -26.87 34.78 -78.95
CA LEU A 414 -25.83 35.15 -77.98
C LEU A 414 -26.38 36.15 -76.95
N GLU A 415 -27.21 37.09 -77.37
CA GLU A 415 -27.86 38.07 -76.49
C GLU A 415 -28.83 37.39 -75.52
N GLU A 416 -29.66 36.45 -75.99
CA GLU A 416 -30.50 35.60 -75.13
C GLU A 416 -29.66 34.78 -74.14
N LYS A 417 -28.56 34.18 -74.60
CA LYS A 417 -27.63 33.46 -73.70
C LYS A 417 -26.99 34.37 -72.67
N VAL A 418 -26.61 35.59 -73.05
CA VAL A 418 -26.05 36.59 -72.13
C VAL A 418 -27.09 37.03 -71.10
N GLN A 419 -28.35 37.24 -71.51
CA GLN A 419 -29.45 37.55 -70.59
C GLN A 419 -29.66 36.42 -69.59
N LEU A 420 -29.77 35.17 -70.06
CA LEU A 420 -29.92 34.00 -69.18
C LEU A 420 -28.75 33.85 -68.20
N LEU A 421 -27.51 33.99 -68.67
CA LEU A 421 -26.32 33.93 -67.80
C LEU A 421 -26.28 35.08 -66.79
N THR A 422 -26.84 36.25 -67.15
CA THR A 422 -26.94 37.40 -66.24
C THR A 422 -27.97 37.13 -65.15
N GLU A 423 -29.15 36.63 -65.50
CA GLU A 423 -30.18 36.21 -64.53
C GLU A 423 -29.66 35.11 -63.59
N GLN A 424 -28.94 34.12 -64.14
CA GLN A 424 -28.30 33.06 -63.34
C GLN A 424 -27.25 33.62 -62.39
N ARG A 425 -26.41 34.56 -62.85
CA ARG A 425 -25.41 35.23 -62.00
C ARG A 425 -26.08 36.04 -60.89
N GLU A 426 -27.17 36.74 -61.18
CA GLU A 426 -27.93 37.52 -60.19
C GLU A 426 -28.59 36.59 -59.16
N SER A 427 -29.21 35.49 -59.59
CA SER A 427 -29.78 34.46 -58.72
C SER A 427 -28.73 33.87 -57.78
N LEU A 428 -27.58 33.43 -58.33
CA LEU A 428 -26.47 32.93 -57.53
C LEU A 428 -25.89 34.01 -56.59
N GLY A 429 -25.89 35.28 -57.02
CA GLY A 429 -25.49 36.41 -56.19
C GLY A 429 -26.42 36.60 -54.99
N GLN A 430 -27.74 36.47 -55.19
CA GLN A 430 -28.73 36.52 -54.12
C GLN A 430 -28.58 35.33 -53.17
N GLU A 431 -28.44 34.11 -53.68
CA GLU A 431 -28.17 32.91 -52.87
C GLU A 431 -26.88 33.04 -52.06
N LEU A 432 -25.81 33.58 -52.66
CA LEU A 432 -24.56 33.83 -51.94
C LEU A 432 -24.75 34.89 -50.85
N SER A 433 -25.55 35.93 -51.09
CA SER A 433 -25.84 36.95 -50.07
C SER A 433 -26.65 36.39 -48.90
N THR A 434 -27.67 35.56 -49.18
CA THR A 434 -28.51 34.95 -48.13
C THR A 434 -27.69 33.96 -47.29
N THR A 435 -26.91 33.10 -47.93
CA THR A 435 -26.01 32.17 -47.23
C THR A 435 -24.94 32.89 -46.41
N THR A 436 -24.36 33.99 -46.93
CA THR A 436 -23.41 34.82 -46.18
C THR A 436 -24.06 35.42 -44.93
N THR A 437 -25.29 35.95 -45.02
CA THR A 437 -25.98 36.49 -43.83
C THR A 437 -26.34 35.41 -42.80
N GLN A 438 -26.68 34.19 -43.25
CA GLN A 438 -26.92 33.07 -42.34
C GLN A 438 -25.63 32.65 -41.63
N LEU A 439 -24.51 32.59 -42.34
CA LEU A 439 -23.21 32.29 -41.76
C LEU A 439 -22.82 33.33 -40.69
N GLU A 440 -23.01 34.63 -40.96
CA GLU A 440 -22.73 35.68 -39.98
C GLU A 440 -23.63 35.57 -38.72
N LYS A 441 -24.90 35.18 -38.89
CA LYS A 441 -25.79 34.91 -37.73
C LYS A 441 -25.29 33.73 -36.90
N GLU A 442 -24.86 32.64 -37.54
CA GLU A 442 -24.31 31.49 -36.82
C GLU A 442 -22.97 31.82 -36.14
N LYS A 443 -22.10 32.60 -36.79
CA LYS A 443 -20.87 33.13 -36.16
C LYS A 443 -21.18 33.93 -34.91
N ALA A 444 -22.14 34.86 -34.97
CA ALA A 444 -22.55 35.66 -33.82
C ALA A 444 -23.12 34.80 -32.67
N LYS A 445 -23.89 33.75 -32.99
CA LYS A 445 -24.37 32.78 -31.98
C LYS A 445 -23.22 32.03 -31.33
N VAL A 446 -22.27 31.54 -32.12
CA VAL A 446 -21.07 30.85 -31.60
C VAL A 446 -20.27 31.77 -30.68
N GLU A 447 -20.00 33.02 -31.09
CA GLU A 447 -19.31 34.00 -30.25
C GLU A 447 -20.07 34.29 -28.94
N SER A 448 -21.40 34.36 -28.99
CA SER A 448 -22.22 34.53 -27.79
C SER A 448 -22.13 33.32 -26.85
N MET A 449 -22.12 32.10 -27.40
CA MET A 449 -21.97 30.87 -26.60
C MET A 449 -20.58 30.80 -25.96
N LEU A 450 -19.52 31.16 -26.69
CA LEU A 450 -18.16 31.21 -26.15
C LEU A 450 -18.03 32.19 -24.99
N LYS A 451 -18.57 33.41 -25.11
CA LYS A 451 -18.59 34.39 -23.99
C LYS A 451 -19.36 33.86 -22.78
N HIS A 452 -20.45 33.14 -23.00
CA HIS A 452 -21.21 32.52 -21.91
C HIS A 452 -20.40 31.41 -21.22
N GLU A 453 -19.72 30.56 -22.00
CA GLU A 453 -18.83 29.52 -21.48
C GLU A 453 -17.68 30.13 -20.67
N GLU A 454 -17.02 31.17 -21.18
CA GLU A 454 -15.96 31.89 -20.46
C GLU A 454 -16.46 32.47 -19.12
N SER A 455 -17.67 33.04 -19.11
CA SER A 455 -18.30 33.54 -17.88
C SER A 455 -18.59 32.39 -16.89
N LEU A 456 -19.09 31.26 -17.39
CA LEU A 456 -19.35 30.09 -16.55
C LEU A 456 -18.05 29.52 -15.97
N GLN A 457 -17.00 29.40 -16.77
CA GLN A 457 -15.67 28.98 -16.32
C GLN A 457 -15.09 29.96 -15.30
N ALA A 458 -15.29 31.28 -15.48
CA ALA A 458 -14.86 32.28 -14.50
C ALA A 458 -15.61 32.12 -13.16
N LYS A 459 -16.92 31.86 -13.20
CA LYS A 459 -17.72 31.56 -12.00
C LYS A 459 -17.27 30.27 -11.32
N GLN A 460 -17.01 29.21 -12.09
CA GLN A 460 -16.47 27.96 -11.55
C GLN A 460 -15.12 28.17 -10.87
N ARG A 461 -14.21 28.94 -11.48
CA ARG A 461 -12.92 29.30 -10.87
C ARG A 461 -13.09 30.09 -9.57
N ALA A 462 -14.01 31.05 -9.53
CA ALA A 462 -14.29 31.83 -8.32
C ALA A 462 -14.88 30.95 -7.20
N LEU A 463 -15.79 30.03 -7.52
CA LEU A 463 -16.36 29.09 -6.54
C LEU A 463 -15.31 28.14 -5.98
N LEU A 464 -14.39 27.65 -6.82
CA LEU A 464 -13.26 26.82 -6.37
C LEU A 464 -12.37 27.60 -5.40
N GLN A 465 -12.07 28.86 -5.69
CA GLN A 465 -11.30 29.71 -4.77
C GLN A 465 -12.03 29.94 -3.43
N GLN A 466 -13.35 30.10 -3.46
CA GLN A 466 -14.14 30.22 -2.23
C GLN A 466 -14.15 28.93 -1.40
N LEU A 467 -14.23 27.77 -2.05
CA LEU A 467 -14.10 26.48 -1.37
C LEU A 467 -12.71 26.33 -0.74
N ASP A 468 -11.65 26.66 -1.47
CA ASP A 468 -10.28 26.62 -0.94
C ASP A 468 -10.11 27.54 0.29
N SER A 469 -10.75 28.73 0.30
CA SER A 469 -10.71 29.62 1.47
C SER A 469 -11.46 29.06 2.67
N LEU A 470 -12.64 28.44 2.45
CA LEU A 470 -13.41 27.83 3.53
C LEU A 470 -12.70 26.60 4.11
N ASP A 471 -12.01 25.84 3.25
CA ASP A 471 -11.19 24.70 3.69
C ASP A 471 -10.01 25.17 4.56
N GLN A 472 -9.35 26.27 4.17
CA GLN A 472 -8.29 26.88 4.97
C GLN A 472 -8.81 27.35 6.35
N GLU A 473 -9.95 28.05 6.38
CA GLU A 473 -10.59 28.47 7.65
C GLU A 473 -10.95 27.27 8.53
N ARG A 474 -11.42 26.18 7.93
CA ARG A 474 -11.72 24.94 8.67
C ARG A 474 -10.48 24.31 9.27
N GLU A 475 -9.37 24.22 8.53
CA GLU A 475 -8.11 23.67 9.05
C GLU A 475 -7.58 24.51 10.21
N GLU A 476 -7.65 25.83 10.10
CA GLU A 476 -7.25 26.76 11.18
C GLU A 476 -8.11 26.58 12.44
N LEU A 477 -9.43 26.47 12.27
CA LEU A 477 -10.34 26.20 13.39
C LEU A 477 -10.09 24.83 14.03
N GLN A 478 -9.78 23.80 13.23
CA GLN A 478 -9.44 22.48 13.75
C GLN A 478 -8.12 22.49 14.53
N ALA A 479 -7.10 23.20 14.05
CA ALA A 479 -5.84 23.35 14.77
C ALA A 479 -6.06 24.07 16.12
N SER A 480 -6.81 25.19 16.11
CA SER A 480 -7.14 25.95 17.32
C SER A 480 -7.96 25.13 18.32
N LEU A 481 -8.89 24.29 17.84
CA LEU A 481 -9.64 23.37 18.70
C LEU A 481 -8.71 22.34 19.35
N GLY A 482 -7.76 21.76 18.59
CA GLY A 482 -6.77 20.83 19.13
C GLY A 482 -5.91 21.45 20.23
N GLU A 483 -5.40 22.67 20.01
CA GLU A 483 -4.65 23.43 21.01
C GLU A 483 -5.48 23.68 22.28
N ALA A 484 -6.75 24.07 22.13
CA ALA A 484 -7.66 24.29 23.26
C ALA A 484 -7.98 23.00 24.03
N GLU A 485 -8.10 21.86 23.35
CA GLU A 485 -8.30 20.55 23.97
C GLU A 485 -7.07 20.10 24.76
N GLU A 486 -5.87 20.31 24.23
CA GLU A 486 -4.62 20.07 24.94
C GLU A 486 -4.48 20.96 26.18
N ASP A 487 -4.76 22.25 26.06
CA ASP A 487 -4.74 23.19 27.20
C ASP A 487 -5.74 22.79 28.28
N LYS A 488 -6.93 22.34 27.88
CA LYS A 488 -7.93 21.81 28.81
C LYS A 488 -7.43 20.56 29.52
N ALA A 489 -6.76 19.65 28.82
CA ALA A 489 -6.16 18.45 29.42
C ALA A 489 -5.06 18.82 30.42
N ARG A 490 -4.16 19.75 30.06
CA ARG A 490 -3.11 20.28 30.95
C ARG A 490 -3.70 20.89 32.22
N LEU A 491 -4.77 21.70 32.11
CA LEU A 491 -5.43 22.31 33.26
C LEU A 491 -6.14 21.26 34.14
N ALA A 492 -6.74 20.23 33.54
CA ALA A 492 -7.39 19.15 34.28
C ALA A 492 -6.38 18.35 35.12
N GLU A 493 -5.21 18.04 34.54
CA GLU A 493 -4.11 17.37 35.25
C GLU A 493 -3.63 18.22 36.44
N GLN A 494 -3.38 19.52 36.24
CA GLN A 494 -3.00 20.44 37.32
C GLN A 494 -4.06 20.57 38.43
N LEU A 495 -5.35 20.41 38.09
CA LEU A 495 -6.43 20.42 39.07
C LEU A 495 -6.45 19.13 39.91
N GLU A 496 -6.27 17.96 39.29
CA GLU A 496 -6.18 16.70 40.02
C GLU A 496 -4.92 16.64 40.91
N GLU A 497 -3.76 17.11 40.42
CA GLU A 497 -2.55 17.21 41.25
C GLU A 497 -2.79 18.08 42.49
N ARG A 498 -3.37 19.28 42.33
CA ARG A 498 -3.69 20.15 43.47
C ARG A 498 -4.70 19.52 44.41
N ARG A 499 -5.69 18.82 43.87
CA ARG A 499 -6.69 18.11 44.67
C ARG A 499 -6.04 17.01 45.49
N GLU A 500 -5.16 16.21 44.89
CA GLU A 500 -4.42 15.17 45.59
C GLU A 500 -3.50 15.74 46.67
N GLN A 501 -2.74 16.79 46.36
CA GLN A 501 -1.91 17.53 47.34
C GLN A 501 -2.76 18.03 48.52
N SER A 502 -3.89 18.67 48.24
CA SER A 502 -4.80 19.16 49.30
C SER A 502 -5.38 18.01 50.14
N GLY A 503 -5.71 16.87 49.52
CA GLY A 503 -6.20 15.68 50.21
C GLY A 503 -5.13 14.98 51.07
N GLN A 504 -3.87 14.98 50.61
CA GLN A 504 -2.73 14.53 51.42
C GLN A 504 -2.52 15.46 52.63
N GLN A 505 -2.57 16.77 52.42
CA GLN A 505 -2.43 17.76 53.49
C GLN A 505 -3.56 17.65 54.54
N LEU A 506 -4.81 17.45 54.10
CA LEU A 506 -5.94 17.23 54.99
C LEU A 506 -5.78 15.96 55.81
N ARG A 507 -5.34 14.85 55.19
CA ARG A 507 -5.06 13.59 55.90
C ARG A 507 -3.96 13.75 56.95
N ALA A 508 -2.89 14.48 56.62
CA ALA A 508 -1.82 14.77 57.56
C ALA A 508 -2.30 15.63 58.74
N GLN A 509 -3.13 16.65 58.47
CA GLN A 509 -3.75 17.46 59.52
C GLN A 509 -4.66 16.61 60.42
N GLN A 510 -5.49 15.74 59.85
CA GLN A 510 -6.39 14.88 60.62
C GLN A 510 -5.64 13.88 61.51
N ALA A 511 -4.56 13.28 61.00
CA ALA A 511 -3.69 12.42 61.81
C ALA A 511 -3.04 13.18 62.98
N ASN A 512 -2.62 14.42 62.77
CA ASN A 512 -2.09 15.27 63.83
C ASN A 512 -3.15 15.60 64.89
N VAL A 513 -4.38 15.92 64.47
CA VAL A 513 -5.50 16.17 65.40
C VAL A 513 -5.78 14.92 66.23
N SER A 514 -5.90 13.74 65.62
CA SER A 514 -6.12 12.47 66.35
C SER A 514 -5.03 12.20 67.39
N ARG A 515 -3.75 12.43 67.03
CA ARG A 515 -2.62 12.28 67.96
C ARG A 515 -2.71 13.26 69.13
N LEU A 516 -3.08 14.52 68.88
CA LEU A 516 -3.24 15.52 69.93
C LEU A 516 -4.43 15.18 70.84
N GLU A 517 -5.52 14.64 70.30
CA GLU A 517 -6.65 14.17 71.10
C GLU A 517 -6.28 12.97 71.99
N GLU A 518 -5.50 12.01 71.48
CA GLU A 518 -4.96 10.91 72.26
C GLU A 518 -4.08 11.41 73.40
N GLN A 519 -3.13 12.30 73.11
CA GLN A 519 -2.30 12.94 74.13
C GLN A 519 -3.14 13.69 75.18
N ALA A 520 -4.18 14.41 74.76
CA ALA A 520 -5.09 15.09 75.67
C ALA A 520 -5.89 14.11 76.54
N ARG A 521 -6.30 12.95 76.01
CA ARG A 521 -6.95 11.89 76.80
C ARG A 521 -5.99 11.28 77.82
N GLU A 522 -4.77 10.96 77.41
CA GLU A 522 -3.73 10.45 78.30
C GLU A 522 -3.42 11.44 79.43
N LEU A 523 -3.28 12.74 79.11
CA LEU A 523 -3.05 13.77 80.12
C LEU A 523 -4.21 13.91 81.09
N LYS A 524 -5.47 13.88 80.60
CA LYS A 524 -6.65 13.88 81.47
C LYS A 524 -6.73 12.63 82.36
N GLU A 525 -6.34 11.47 81.85
CA GLU A 525 -6.30 10.24 82.63
C GLU A 525 -5.19 10.28 83.69
N ARG A 526 -4.00 10.82 83.35
CA ARG A 526 -2.93 11.08 84.31
C ARG A 526 -3.37 12.06 85.40
N GLU A 527 -4.03 13.16 85.03
CA GLU A 527 -4.58 14.12 85.98
C GLU A 527 -5.61 13.45 86.90
N ARG A 528 -6.55 12.68 86.34
CA ARG A 528 -7.50 11.87 87.11
C ARG A 528 -6.79 10.95 88.10
N LEU A 529 -5.78 10.19 87.65
CA LEU A 529 -5.04 9.27 88.51
C LEU A 529 -4.30 10.02 89.64
N LEU A 530 -3.71 11.17 89.36
CA LEU A 530 -3.06 12.02 90.37
C LEU A 530 -4.06 12.57 91.40
N VAL A 531 -5.29 12.89 91.00
CA VAL A 531 -6.37 13.31 91.92
C VAL A 531 -6.87 12.14 92.78
N PHE A 532 -6.99 10.93 92.21
CA PHE A 532 -7.43 9.73 92.95
C PHE A 532 -6.35 9.12 93.85
N PHE A 533 -5.08 9.32 93.53
CA PHE A 533 -3.92 8.83 94.28
C PHE A 533 -2.91 9.96 94.53
N PRO A 534 -3.17 10.86 95.50
CA PRO A 534 -2.32 12.02 95.77
C PRO A 534 -0.88 11.67 96.18
N GLU A 535 -0.66 10.48 96.74
CA GLU A 535 0.67 10.01 97.16
C GLU A 535 1.64 9.71 96.00
N LEU A 536 1.15 9.66 94.76
CA LEU A 536 1.97 9.48 93.55
C LEU A 536 2.44 10.80 92.93
N HIS A 537 2.03 11.96 93.49
CA HIS A 537 2.47 13.26 93.03
C HIS A 537 3.85 13.60 93.64
N VAL A 538 4.91 13.59 92.82
CA VAL A 538 6.21 14.14 93.20
C VAL A 538 6.33 15.53 92.56
N PRO A 539 6.29 16.63 93.35
CA PRO A 539 6.50 17.97 92.83
C PRO A 539 7.89 18.09 92.21
N VAL A 540 7.96 18.66 91.01
CA VAL A 540 9.20 18.91 90.25
C VAL A 540 10.17 19.83 91.01
N GLU A 541 9.72 20.51 92.06
CA GLU A 541 10.53 21.33 92.95
C GLU A 541 11.55 20.52 93.79
N THR A 542 11.45 19.19 93.83
CA THR A 542 12.42 18.35 94.59
C THR A 542 13.66 17.91 93.79
N GLN A 543 13.84 18.33 92.52
CA GLN A 543 15.03 17.97 91.72
C GLN A 543 16.12 19.06 91.60
N PHE A 544 15.99 20.21 92.29
CA PHE A 544 16.99 21.29 92.25
C PHE A 544 17.54 21.75 93.60
N GLU A 545 17.69 20.86 94.59
CA GLU A 545 18.53 21.15 95.78
C GLU A 545 19.40 19.96 96.15
N SER A 546 20.54 19.79 95.46
CA SER A 546 21.76 19.22 96.06
C SER A 546 22.97 19.43 95.14
N LYS A 547 23.53 20.64 95.18
CA LYS A 547 24.97 20.88 95.07
C LYS A 547 25.34 21.89 96.13
N GLY A 548 25.53 21.38 97.34
CA GLY A 548 26.33 21.95 98.42
C GLY A 548 27.32 20.90 98.85
#